data_AF-A0A970RL66-F1
#
_entry.id   AF-A0A970RL66-F1
#
_cell.length_a   1.000
_cell.length_b   1.000
_cell.length_c   1.000
_cell.angle_alpha   90.00
_cell.angle_beta   90.00
_cell.angle_gamma   90.00
#
_symmetry.space_group_name_H-M   'P 1'
#
loop_
_entity.id
_entity.type
_entity.pdbx_description
1 polymer ?
#
loop_
_entity_poly.entity_id
_entity_poly.type
_entity_poly.pdbx_seq_one_letter_code
_entity_poly.pdbx_strand_id
1 'polypeptide(L)'
;LRQVFVFCLPGLFDINLKRAKILTGSHEIELVKSDRLRTLTGYIRGGCSPLGMIRPYPLYVEESAQLFPVIYVSAGLRGFQISLHPDDLVRATNGTYAKFI
;
A
#
# COMPACT_ATOMS: atom_id res chain seq x y z
N LEU A 1 12.88 7.73 -15.10
CA LEU A 1 12.85 7.59 -13.61
C LEU A 1 11.95 6.40 -13.29
N ARG A 2 12.33 5.51 -12.37
CA ARG A 2 11.46 4.41 -11.95
C ARG A 2 10.40 4.96 -10.99
N GLN A 3 9.13 4.85 -11.36
CA GLN A 3 8.00 5.25 -10.53
C GLN A 3 7.75 4.20 -9.46
N VAL A 4 7.39 4.63 -8.26
CA VAL A 4 7.05 3.75 -7.13
C VAL A 4 5.55 3.87 -6.87
N PHE A 5 4.92 2.72 -6.66
CA PHE A 5 3.49 2.59 -6.35
C PHE A 5 3.35 1.85 -5.03
N VAL A 6 2.30 2.17 -4.29
CA VAL A 6 1.96 1.51 -3.02
C VAL A 6 0.69 0.70 -3.22
N PHE A 7 0.71 -0.54 -2.75
CA PHE A 7 -0.42 -1.46 -2.79
C PHE A 7 -0.73 -1.92 -1.37
N CYS A 8 -1.93 -1.64 -0.88
CA CYS A 8 -2.43 -2.00 0.43
C CYS A 8 -3.47 -3.11 0.29
N LEU A 9 -3.16 -4.30 0.80
CA LEU A 9 -3.94 -5.53 0.65
C LEU A 9 -4.04 -6.28 1.99
N PRO A 10 -4.99 -7.22 2.16
CA PRO A 10 -5.08 -7.99 3.38
C PRO A 10 -3.85 -8.89 3.57
N GLY A 11 -3.35 -9.00 4.81
CA GLY A 11 -2.03 -9.57 5.11
C GLY A 11 -1.85 -11.08 4.82
N LEU A 12 -2.91 -11.80 4.45
CA LEU A 12 -2.86 -13.20 4.05
C LEU A 12 -2.71 -13.40 2.53
N PHE A 13 -2.72 -12.32 1.75
CA PHE A 13 -2.66 -12.37 0.29
C PHE A 13 -1.37 -11.75 -0.23
N ASP A 14 -0.96 -12.22 -1.40
CA ASP A 14 0.12 -11.65 -2.19
C ASP A 14 -0.44 -10.80 -3.34
N ILE A 15 0.32 -9.78 -3.74
CA ILE A 15 -0.03 -8.93 -4.88
C ILE A 15 0.09 -9.68 -6.21
N ASN A 16 -0.91 -9.50 -7.08
CA ASN A 16 -0.83 -9.97 -8.45
C ASN A 16 -0.11 -8.94 -9.35
N LEU A 17 1.17 -9.17 -9.64
CA LEU A 17 1.98 -8.25 -10.44
C LEU A 17 1.43 -7.99 -11.85
N LYS A 18 0.70 -8.94 -12.46
CA LYS A 18 0.07 -8.72 -13.77
C LYS A 18 -1.04 -7.69 -13.67
N ARG A 19 -1.88 -7.77 -12.62
CA ARG A 19 -2.94 -6.78 -12.37
C ARG A 19 -2.38 -5.43 -11.97
N ALA A 20 -1.37 -5.42 -11.10
CA ALA A 20 -0.66 -4.20 -10.71
C ALA A 20 -0.08 -3.46 -11.93
N LYS A 21 0.56 -4.20 -12.86
CA LYS A 21 1.09 -3.65 -14.12
C LYS A 21 0.00 -2.97 -14.97
N ILE A 22 -1.15 -3.62 -15.12
CA ILE A 22 -2.30 -3.09 -15.87
C ILE A 22 -2.82 -1.82 -15.18
N LEU A 23 -3.02 -1.87 -13.87
CA LEU A 23 -3.55 -0.77 -13.07
C LEU A 23 -2.65 0.49 -13.12
N THR A 24 -1.34 0.30 -13.14
CA THR A 24 -0.38 1.41 -13.20
C THR A 24 0.00 1.83 -14.62
N GLY A 25 -0.53 1.17 -15.65
CA GLY A 25 -0.15 1.41 -17.06
C GLY A 25 1.34 1.16 -17.33
N SER A 26 2.02 0.40 -16.47
CA SER A 26 3.46 0.21 -16.57
C SER A 26 3.82 -0.86 -17.60
N HIS A 27 4.94 -0.70 -18.31
CA HIS A 27 5.45 -1.75 -19.19
C HIS A 27 5.98 -2.96 -18.40
N GLU A 28 6.54 -2.71 -17.22
CA GLU A 28 7.08 -3.72 -16.31
C GLU A 28 6.87 -3.25 -14.87
N ILE A 29 6.69 -4.18 -13.94
CA ILE A 29 6.58 -3.90 -12.51
C ILE A 29 7.31 -4.98 -11.71
N GLU A 30 8.09 -4.56 -10.72
CA GLU A 30 8.83 -5.43 -9.81
C GLU A 30 8.62 -4.97 -8.37
N LEU A 31 8.74 -5.90 -7.42
CA LEU A 31 8.69 -5.56 -6.00
C LEU A 31 9.92 -4.74 -5.60
N VAL A 32 9.71 -3.73 -4.77
CA VAL A 32 10.79 -2.94 -4.19
C VAL A 32 11.66 -3.85 -3.31
N LYS A 33 12.98 -3.85 -3.55
CA LYS A 33 13.93 -4.57 -2.72
C LYS A 33 13.94 -4.03 -1.29
N SER A 34 14.06 -4.91 -0.30
CA SER A 34 13.93 -4.56 1.12
C SER A 34 14.95 -3.54 1.61
N ASP A 35 16.15 -3.50 1.02
CA ASP A 35 17.21 -2.52 1.33
C ASP A 35 16.83 -1.09 0.90
N ARG A 36 15.96 -0.95 -0.10
CA ARG A 36 15.49 0.34 -0.63
C ARG A 36 14.28 0.89 0.12
N LEU A 37 13.53 0.03 0.82
CA LEU A 37 12.26 0.40 1.45
C LEU A 37 12.40 1.60 2.39
N ARG A 38 13.40 1.58 3.29
CA ARG A 38 13.63 2.66 4.27
C ARG A 38 13.95 3.98 3.59
N THR A 39 14.79 3.96 2.57
CA THR A 39 15.16 5.19 1.83
C THR A 39 13.98 5.79 1.07
N LEU A 40 13.09 4.95 0.54
CA LEU A 40 11.93 5.40 -0.22
C LEU A 40 10.79 5.88 0.67
N THR A 41 10.49 5.14 1.74
CA THR A 41 9.25 5.33 2.52
C THR A 41 9.50 5.97 3.88
N GLY A 42 10.71 5.85 4.43
CA GLY A 42 11.02 6.15 5.84
C GLY A 42 10.77 4.98 6.78
N TYR A 43 10.10 3.92 6.31
CA TYR A 43 9.73 2.78 7.14
C TYR A 43 10.61 1.54 6.92
N ILE A 44 10.58 0.64 7.89
CA ILE A 44 11.27 -0.65 7.84
C ILE A 44 10.31 -1.77 7.39
N ARG A 45 10.88 -2.89 6.92
CA ARG A 45 10.09 -4.09 6.62
C ARG A 45 9.33 -4.55 7.88
N GLY A 46 8.04 -4.85 7.73
CA GLY A 46 7.15 -5.22 8.83
C GLY A 46 6.58 -4.03 9.63
N GLY A 47 6.92 -2.80 9.27
CA GLY A 47 6.37 -1.57 9.86
C GLY A 47 6.13 -0.48 8.81
N CYS A 48 5.89 -0.87 7.56
CA CYS A 48 5.62 0.08 6.48
C CYS A 48 4.15 0.50 6.52
N SER A 49 3.89 1.75 6.87
CA SER A 49 2.53 2.29 6.87
C SER A 49 2.13 2.78 5.47
N PRO A 50 0.85 2.63 5.07
CA PRO A 50 0.32 3.34 3.91
C PRO A 50 0.24 4.86 4.12
N LEU A 51 0.37 5.34 5.36
CA LEU A 51 0.31 6.75 5.75
C LEU A 51 1.71 7.28 6.02
N GLY A 52 1.91 8.60 5.89
CA GLY A 52 3.09 9.28 6.44
C GLY A 52 4.44 8.93 5.81
N MET A 53 4.46 8.40 4.58
CA MET A 53 5.72 8.15 3.86
C MET A 53 6.46 9.46 3.54
N ILE A 54 7.81 9.41 3.48
CA ILE A 54 8.67 10.57 3.18
C ILE A 54 8.27 11.29 1.88
N ARG A 55 7.77 10.54 0.89
CA ARG A 55 7.28 11.06 -0.38
C ARG A 55 5.88 10.51 -0.64
N PRO A 56 4.99 11.29 -1.28
CA PRO A 56 3.73 10.77 -1.74
C PRO A 56 3.96 9.81 -2.92
N TYR A 57 3.22 8.70 -2.92
CA TYR A 57 3.20 7.72 -4.01
C TYR A 57 1.75 7.43 -4.37
N PRO A 58 1.43 7.13 -5.65
CA PRO A 58 0.11 6.63 -5.98
C PRO A 58 -0.14 5.35 -5.18
N LEU A 59 -1.26 5.34 -4.45
CA LEU A 59 -1.61 4.29 -3.50
C LEU A 59 -2.92 3.63 -3.91
N TYR A 60 -2.87 2.31 -4.03
CA TYR A 60 -4.04 1.48 -4.32
C TYR A 60 -4.40 0.68 -3.08
N VAL A 61 -5.65 0.75 -2.65
CA VAL A 61 -6.23 -0.09 -1.59
C VAL A 61 -7.04 -1.19 -2.26
N GLU A 62 -6.86 -2.43 -1.84
CA GLU A 62 -7.60 -3.55 -2.41
C GLU A 62 -9.10 -3.37 -2.17
N GLU A 63 -9.91 -3.56 -3.22
CA GLU A 63 -11.35 -3.27 -3.21
C GLU A 63 -12.11 -4.02 -2.12
N SER A 64 -11.62 -5.21 -1.72
CA SER A 64 -12.20 -6.03 -0.64
C SER A 64 -12.22 -5.33 0.71
N ALA A 65 -11.41 -4.29 0.92
CA ALA A 65 -11.44 -3.48 2.13
C ALA A 65 -12.81 -2.83 2.36
N GLN A 66 -13.54 -2.50 1.29
CA GLN A 66 -14.89 -1.90 1.36
C GLN A 66 -15.95 -2.81 1.98
N LEU A 67 -15.66 -4.11 2.12
CA LEU A 67 -16.57 -5.08 2.74
C LEU A 67 -16.53 -5.02 4.27
N PHE A 68 -15.64 -4.21 4.86
CA PHE A 68 -15.43 -4.15 6.30
C PHE A 68 -15.65 -2.73 6.82
N PRO A 69 -16.36 -2.57 7.95
CA PRO A 69 -16.54 -1.24 8.58
C PRO A 69 -15.23 -0.71 9.19
N VAL A 70 -14.29 -1.60 9.50
CA VAL A 70 -13.00 -1.29 10.10
C VAL A 70 -11.93 -2.19 9.49
N ILE A 71 -10.80 -1.60 9.11
CA ILE A 71 -9.58 -2.32 8.72
C ILE A 71 -8.43 -1.93 9.63
N TYR A 72 -7.38 -2.76 9.63
CA TYR A 72 -6.14 -2.51 10.36
C TYR A 72 -4.98 -2.37 9.38
N VAL A 73 -4.20 -1.30 9.53
CA VAL A 73 -2.96 -1.08 8.76
C VAL A 73 -1.79 -0.80 9.71
N SER A 74 -0.57 -1.00 9.23
CA SER A 74 0.62 -0.67 10.04
C SER A 74 0.63 0.80 10.46
N ALA A 75 0.91 1.07 11.73
CA ALA A 75 1.09 2.41 12.27
C ALA A 75 2.48 3.01 12.01
N GLY A 76 3.31 2.36 11.18
CA GLY A 76 4.68 2.81 10.91
C GLY A 76 5.73 2.27 11.90
N LEU A 77 5.30 1.54 12.92
CA LEU A 77 6.13 0.92 13.94
C LEU A 77 5.67 -0.53 14.17
N ARG A 78 6.63 -1.45 14.34
CA ARG A 78 6.33 -2.85 14.63
C ARG A 78 5.58 -2.97 15.97
N GLY A 79 4.55 -3.81 16.00
CA GLY A 79 3.69 -3.99 17.18
C GLY A 79 2.54 -2.98 17.29
N PHE A 80 2.45 -2.00 16.40
CA PHE A 80 1.39 -0.99 16.40
C PHE A 80 0.58 -1.02 15.10
N GLN A 81 -0.73 -0.87 15.23
CA GLN A 81 -1.69 -0.83 14.12
C GLN A 81 -2.59 0.39 14.27
N ILE A 82 -3.07 0.91 13.14
CA ILE A 82 -4.13 1.91 13.08
C ILE A 82 -5.43 1.17 12.71
N SER A 83 -6.46 1.39 13.51
CA SER A 83 -7.82 0.92 13.26
C SER A 83 -8.64 2.08 12.70
N LEU A 84 -9.21 1.93 11.51
CA LEU A 84 -9.94 2.99 10.83
C LEU A 84 -10.95 2.46 9.81
N HIS A 85 -11.91 3.29 9.44
CA HIS A 85 -12.77 3.02 8.28
C HIS A 85 -11.91 3.05 7.01
N PRO A 86 -12.08 2.10 6.06
CA PRO A 86 -11.23 2.03 4.87
C PRO A 86 -11.34 3.30 4.00
N ASP A 87 -12.50 3.96 3.94
CA ASP A 87 -12.63 5.23 3.22
C ASP A 87 -11.78 6.35 3.83
N ASP A 88 -11.56 6.33 5.14
CA ASP A 88 -10.72 7.32 5.81
C ASP A 88 -9.26 7.15 5.38
N LEU A 89 -8.81 5.90 5.22
CA LEU A 89 -7.50 5.59 4.67
C LEU A 89 -7.36 6.12 3.24
N VAL A 90 -8.35 5.86 2.38
CA VAL A 90 -8.36 6.33 0.99
C VAL A 90 -8.31 7.87 0.94
N ARG A 91 -9.13 8.56 1.74
CA ARG A 91 -9.12 10.03 1.81
C ARG A 91 -7.78 10.57 2.33
N ALA A 92 -7.24 9.99 3.40
CA ALA A 92 -5.97 10.45 4.01
C ALA A 92 -4.75 10.23 3.09
N THR A 93 -4.81 9.24 2.21
CA THR A 93 -3.71 8.89 1.28
C THR A 93 -3.89 9.43 -0.12
N ASN A 94 -5.05 10.06 -0.41
CA ASN A 94 -5.50 10.33 -1.78
C ASN A 94 -5.39 9.05 -2.66
N GLY A 95 -5.74 7.91 -2.06
CA GLY A 95 -5.63 6.60 -2.66
C GLY A 95 -6.80 6.28 -3.59
N THR A 96 -6.79 5.08 -4.15
CA THR A 96 -7.89 4.59 -5.01
C THR A 96 -8.15 3.12 -4.73
N TYR A 97 -9.43 2.74 -4.63
CA TYR A 97 -9.79 1.33 -4.57
C TYR A 97 -9.54 0.65 -5.92
N ALA A 98 -8.95 -0.55 -5.88
CA ALA A 98 -8.72 -1.33 -7.08
C ALA A 98 -8.64 -2.82 -6.76
N LYS A 99 -8.87 -3.66 -7.78
CA LYS A 99 -8.72 -5.11 -7.69
C LYS A 99 -7.35 -5.54 -8.21
N PHE A 100 -6.46 -5.98 -7.34
CA PHE A 100 -5.10 -6.39 -7.71
C PHE A 100 -4.57 -7.62 -6.97
N ILE A 101 -5.42 -8.35 -6.25
CA ILE A 101 -5.14 -9.72 -5.77
C ILE A 101 -5.84 -10.77 -6.64
#